data_AF-A0A059AJK6-F1
#
_entry.id   AF-A0A059AJK6-F1
#
_cell.length_a   1.000
_cell.length_b   1.000
_cell.length_c   1.000
_cell.angle_alpha   90.00
_cell.angle_beta   90.00
_cell.angle_gamma   90.00
#
_symmetry.space_group_name_H-M   'P 1'
#
loop_
_entity.id
_entity.type
_entity.pdbx_description
1 polymer ?
#
loop_
_entity_poly.entity_id
_entity_poly.type
_entity_poly.pdbx_seq_one_letter_code
_entity_poly.pdbx_strand_id
1 'polypeptide(L)'
;MRDVKEKEEKDDGKMLKLPPGFRFSPTDEELVLHFLHPKKQQASLSPLYAHLVPDLKSHHHDPWDLHGKALSNGSHYFYFSRMMNNRITENGYWKDLDMEEPVFGEAGEIIGMKKSLTFHIGEAPTGQETNWVMQEYHLVSFHELANSTQVSANIPQKC
;
A
#
# COMPACT_ATOMS: atom_id res chain seq x y z
N MET A 1 -11.78 28.21 -38.47
CA MET A 1 -12.54 27.82 -37.26
C MET A 1 -12.97 26.38 -37.41
N ARG A 2 -12.32 25.46 -36.69
CA ARG A 2 -12.87 24.14 -36.38
C ARG A 2 -12.51 23.87 -34.93
N ASP A 3 -13.56 23.73 -34.14
CA ASP A 3 -13.60 23.36 -32.75
C ASP A 3 -12.76 22.11 -32.47
N VAL A 4 -11.80 22.22 -31.54
CA VAL A 4 -11.27 21.06 -30.83
C VAL A 4 -11.83 21.16 -29.42
N LYS A 5 -13.04 20.61 -29.26
CA LYS A 5 -13.65 20.37 -27.96
C LYS A 5 -12.85 19.24 -27.31
N GLU A 6 -12.02 19.58 -26.34
CA GLU A 6 -11.35 18.63 -25.46
C GLU A 6 -12.42 17.71 -24.86
N LYS A 7 -12.36 16.43 -25.25
CA LYS A 7 -13.14 15.38 -24.59
C LYS A 7 -12.40 15.04 -23.31
N GLU A 8 -12.95 15.48 -22.18
CA GLU A 8 -12.67 14.85 -20.90
C GLU A 8 -13.11 13.38 -21.00
N GLU A 9 -12.14 12.48 -21.11
CA GLU A 9 -12.36 11.06 -20.92
C GLU A 9 -12.67 10.83 -19.44
N LYS A 10 -13.97 10.78 -19.15
CA LYS A 10 -14.48 10.30 -17.88
C LYS A 10 -14.29 8.78 -17.86
N ASP A 11 -13.15 8.34 -17.35
CA ASP A 11 -12.91 6.95 -16.98
C ASP A 11 -13.85 6.62 -15.82
N ASP A 12 -15.07 6.19 -16.15
CA ASP A 12 -15.99 5.57 -15.22
C ASP A 12 -15.40 4.20 -14.82
N GLY A 13 -14.34 4.23 -14.01
CA GLY A 13 -13.74 3.08 -13.37
C GLY A 13 -14.86 2.27 -12.75
N LYS A 14 -15.15 1.09 -13.33
CA LYS A 14 -16.24 0.20 -12.92
C LYS A 14 -16.00 -0.23 -11.48
N MET A 15 -16.48 0.56 -10.53
CA MET A 15 -16.63 0.16 -9.14
C MET A 15 -17.49 -1.10 -9.15
N LEU A 16 -16.92 -2.23 -8.71
CA LEU A 16 -17.67 -3.47 -8.62
C LEU A 16 -18.92 -3.20 -7.78
N LYS A 17 -20.10 -3.40 -8.38
CA LYS A 17 -21.37 -3.31 -7.67
C LYS A 17 -21.51 -4.57 -6.82
N LEU A 18 -20.89 -4.55 -5.66
CA LEU A 18 -21.01 -5.62 -4.68
C LEU A 18 -22.42 -5.58 -4.07
N PRO A 19 -23.00 -6.75 -3.72
CA PRO A 19 -24.27 -6.77 -3.00
C PRO A 19 -24.19 -5.98 -1.69
N PRO A 20 -25.31 -5.42 -1.19
CA PRO A 20 -25.34 -4.74 0.09
C PRO A 20 -24.70 -5.59 1.20
N GLY A 21 -23.82 -4.97 2.00
CA GLY A 21 -23.09 -5.64 3.09
C GLY A 21 -21.68 -6.12 2.71
N PHE A 22 -21.38 -6.29 1.43
CA PHE A 22 -20.04 -6.66 0.97
C PHE A 22 -19.14 -5.42 0.88
N ARG A 23 -17.91 -5.56 1.39
CA ARG A 23 -16.90 -4.49 1.44
C ARG A 23 -15.53 -5.07 1.17
N PHE A 24 -14.63 -4.23 0.66
CA PHE A 24 -13.23 -4.59 0.52
C PHE A 24 -12.54 -4.55 1.88
N SER A 25 -12.32 -5.72 2.48
CA SER A 25 -11.73 -5.87 3.82
C SER A 25 -10.73 -7.03 3.86
N PRO A 26 -9.65 -6.96 3.06
CA PRO A 26 -8.70 -8.05 2.96
C PRO A 26 -7.83 -8.20 4.21
N THR A 27 -7.29 -9.40 4.45
CA THR A 27 -6.20 -9.64 5.40
C THR A 27 -4.84 -9.23 4.81
N ASP A 28 -3.81 -9.11 5.66
CA ASP A 28 -2.42 -8.84 5.23
C ASP A 28 -1.95 -9.92 4.21
N GLU A 29 -2.30 -11.19 4.44
CA GLU A 29 -2.02 -12.30 3.53
C GLU A 29 -2.73 -12.13 2.18
N GLU A 30 -4.04 -11.81 2.19
CA GLU A 30 -4.82 -11.63 0.97
C GLU A 30 -4.30 -10.45 0.14
N LEU A 31 -3.91 -9.35 0.79
CA LEU A 31 -3.27 -8.20 0.13
C LEU A 31 -2.00 -8.62 -0.61
N VAL A 32 -1.17 -9.46 0.01
CA VAL A 32 0.09 -9.92 -0.59
C VAL A 32 -0.16 -10.93 -1.70
N LEU A 33 -0.89 -12.02 -1.43
CA LEU A 33 -1.05 -13.15 -2.36
C LEU A 33 -1.98 -12.86 -3.54
N HIS A 34 -3.07 -12.14 -3.31
CA HIS A 34 -4.12 -11.95 -4.33
C HIS A 34 -4.04 -10.59 -5.04
N PHE A 35 -3.39 -9.59 -4.44
CA PHE A 35 -3.26 -8.26 -5.04
C PHE A 35 -1.83 -7.96 -5.44
N LEU A 36 -0.86 -8.04 -4.54
CA LEU A 36 0.50 -7.58 -4.80
C LEU A 36 1.31 -8.57 -5.68
N HIS A 37 1.27 -9.86 -5.37
CA HIS A 37 2.01 -10.90 -6.11
C HIS A 37 1.60 -10.99 -7.59
N PRO A 38 0.30 -11.07 -7.95
CA PRO A 38 -0.09 -11.13 -9.35
C PRO A 38 0.15 -9.79 -10.07
N LYS A 39 0.02 -8.65 -9.35
CA LYS A 39 0.38 -7.33 -9.89
C LYS A 39 1.84 -7.26 -10.32
N LYS A 40 2.78 -7.77 -9.52
CA LYS A 40 4.21 -7.77 -9.83
C LYS A 40 4.55 -8.70 -11.01
N GLN A 41 3.92 -9.86 -11.07
CA GLN A 41 4.20 -10.84 -12.13
C GLN A 41 3.65 -10.41 -13.50
N GLN A 42 2.86 -9.33 -13.57
CA GLN A 42 2.08 -8.94 -14.76
C GLN A 42 1.22 -10.10 -15.30
N ALA A 43 1.06 -11.14 -14.51
CA ALA A 43 0.34 -12.36 -14.82
C ALA A 43 -1.07 -12.16 -14.29
N SER A 44 -2.05 -12.27 -15.20
CA SER A 44 -3.49 -12.30 -14.99
C SER A 44 -3.94 -12.13 -13.52
N LEU A 45 -3.81 -10.91 -12.98
CA LEU A 45 -4.77 -10.48 -11.95
C LEU A 45 -6.12 -10.82 -12.55
N SER A 46 -6.92 -11.62 -11.85
CA SER A 46 -8.26 -11.91 -12.33
C SER A 46 -8.86 -10.58 -12.79
N PRO A 47 -9.45 -10.49 -14.00
CA PRO A 47 -10.02 -9.25 -14.49
C PRO A 47 -10.97 -8.61 -13.47
N LEU A 48 -11.53 -9.43 -12.57
CA LEU A 48 -12.31 -9.01 -11.41
C LEU A 48 -11.51 -8.14 -10.40
N TYR A 49 -10.29 -8.53 -10.03
CA TYR A 49 -9.45 -7.82 -9.05
C TYR A 49 -8.55 -6.75 -9.66
N ALA A 50 -8.22 -6.88 -10.95
CA ALA A 50 -7.34 -5.95 -11.66
C ALA A 50 -7.85 -4.49 -11.65
N HIS A 51 -9.17 -4.31 -11.59
CA HIS A 51 -9.82 -2.99 -11.61
C HIS A 51 -10.28 -2.51 -10.23
N LEU A 52 -10.07 -3.31 -9.16
CA LEU A 52 -10.54 -2.95 -7.82
C LEU A 52 -9.64 -1.89 -7.17
N VAL A 53 -8.34 -2.13 -7.17
CA VAL A 53 -7.35 -1.26 -6.52
C VAL A 53 -6.60 -0.45 -7.59
N PRO A 54 -6.73 0.88 -7.62
CA PRO A 54 -6.13 1.71 -8.66
C PRO A 54 -4.61 1.90 -8.48
N ASP A 55 -3.91 2.18 -9.58
CA ASP A 55 -2.51 2.62 -9.56
C ASP A 55 -2.43 4.14 -9.35
N LEU A 56 -1.82 4.58 -8.25
CA LEU A 56 -1.49 5.99 -8.00
C LEU A 56 -0.01 6.19 -8.34
N LYS A 57 0.23 6.90 -9.46
CA LYS A 57 1.59 7.12 -9.99
C LYS A 57 2.31 8.29 -9.32
N SER A 58 1.57 9.26 -8.77
CA SER A 58 2.12 10.41 -8.04
C SER A 58 2.35 10.03 -6.58
N HIS A 59 3.57 10.25 -6.12
CA HIS A 59 4.10 9.82 -4.81
C HIS A 59 4.03 10.91 -3.72
N HIS A 60 3.25 11.96 -3.97
CA HIS A 60 3.19 13.15 -3.12
C HIS A 60 1.72 13.52 -2.82
N HIS A 61 0.93 12.55 -2.36
CA HIS A 61 -0.42 12.83 -1.92
C HIS A 61 -0.46 13.02 -0.43
N ASP A 62 -1.04 14.13 0.00
CA ASP A 62 -1.48 14.22 1.37
C ASP A 62 -2.55 13.14 1.62
N PRO A 63 -2.67 12.61 2.85
CA PRO A 63 -3.60 11.51 3.13
C PRO A 63 -5.06 11.82 2.75
N TRP A 64 -5.49 13.08 2.91
CA TRP A 64 -6.86 13.52 2.58
C TRP A 64 -7.12 13.61 1.06
N ASP A 65 -6.07 13.65 0.24
CA ASP A 65 -6.20 13.70 -1.21
C ASP A 65 -6.51 12.35 -1.86
N LEU A 66 -6.52 11.27 -1.07
CA LEU A 66 -6.82 9.91 -1.53
C LEU A 66 -8.30 9.71 -1.84
N HIS A 67 -9.18 10.55 -1.29
CA HIS A 67 -10.61 10.47 -1.54
C HIS A 67 -10.93 10.67 -3.03
N GLY A 68 -11.60 9.70 -3.63
CA GLY A 68 -11.92 9.69 -5.06
C GLY A 68 -10.77 9.26 -5.98
N LYS A 69 -9.57 9.02 -5.46
CA LYS A 69 -8.41 8.51 -6.22
C LYS A 69 -8.11 7.04 -5.90
N ALA A 70 -8.31 6.65 -4.65
CA ALA A 70 -8.07 5.29 -4.16
C ALA A 70 -9.37 4.50 -3.96
N LEU A 71 -9.28 3.17 -3.90
CA LEU A 71 -10.39 2.33 -3.44
C LEU A 71 -10.62 2.60 -1.96
N SER A 72 -11.85 2.94 -1.57
CA SER A 72 -12.17 3.25 -0.18
C SER A 72 -13.11 2.24 0.47
N ASN A 73 -12.90 2.00 1.76
CA ASN A 73 -13.83 1.28 2.63
C ASN A 73 -13.86 1.99 4.00
N GLY A 74 -14.86 2.86 4.19
CA GLY A 74 -14.94 3.69 5.39
C GLY A 74 -13.75 4.65 5.47
N SER A 75 -12.92 4.49 6.51
CA SER A 75 -11.70 5.28 6.73
C SER A 75 -10.43 4.70 6.09
N HIS A 76 -10.53 3.55 5.41
CA HIS A 76 -9.38 2.91 4.75
C HIS A 76 -9.34 3.22 3.27
N TYR A 77 -8.13 3.44 2.75
CA TYR A 77 -7.85 3.70 1.35
C TYR A 77 -6.80 2.70 0.84
N PHE A 78 -7.04 2.12 -0.32
CA PHE A 78 -6.18 1.10 -0.93
C PHE A 78 -5.79 1.54 -2.33
N TYR A 79 -4.50 1.48 -2.63
CA TYR A 79 -3.93 1.79 -3.93
C TYR A 79 -2.62 1.05 -4.14
N PHE A 80 -2.26 0.84 -5.40
CA PHE A 80 -0.90 0.45 -5.78
C PHE A 80 -0.05 1.69 -6.01
N SER A 81 1.19 1.65 -5.53
CA SER A 81 2.20 2.66 -5.82
C SER A 81 3.52 1.99 -6.20
N ARG A 82 4.35 2.72 -6.92
CA ARG A 82 5.78 2.39 -6.98
C ARG A 82 6.42 2.81 -5.67
N MET A 83 7.48 2.11 -5.26
CA MET A 83 8.22 2.36 -4.01
C MET A 83 8.53 3.86 -3.86
N MET A 84 8.14 4.45 -2.72
CA MET A 84 8.35 5.85 -2.42
C MET A 84 9.75 6.07 -1.86
N ASN A 85 10.66 6.59 -2.69
CA ASN A 85 12.02 6.94 -2.24
C ASN A 85 12.03 8.26 -1.46
N ASN A 86 11.08 9.15 -1.77
CA ASN A 86 10.83 10.39 -1.05
C ASN A 86 9.37 10.38 -0.59
N ARG A 87 9.17 10.67 0.70
CA ARG A 87 7.90 10.57 1.41
C ARG A 87 7.38 11.93 1.88
N ILE A 88 7.95 13.00 1.34
CA ILE A 88 7.46 14.37 1.49
C ILE A 88 6.21 14.54 0.60
N THR A 89 5.29 15.37 1.03
CA THR A 89 4.05 15.75 0.35
C THR A 89 3.94 17.27 0.32
N GLU A 90 2.85 17.83 -0.19
CA GLU A 90 2.67 19.28 -0.22
C GLU A 90 2.62 19.89 1.19
N ASN A 91 1.91 19.24 2.11
CA ASN A 91 1.64 19.80 3.44
C ASN A 91 2.34 19.04 4.59
N GLY A 92 3.14 18.02 4.28
CA GLY A 92 3.73 17.18 5.32
C GLY A 92 4.68 16.10 4.82
N TYR A 93 4.92 15.09 5.64
CA TYR A 93 5.75 13.95 5.30
C TYR A 93 5.33 12.67 6.03
N TRP A 94 5.61 11.52 5.43
CA TRP A 94 5.45 10.22 6.07
C TRP A 94 6.73 9.78 6.79
N LYS A 95 6.58 9.38 8.05
CA LYS A 95 7.66 8.90 8.91
C LYS A 95 7.39 7.46 9.32
N ASP A 96 8.42 6.61 9.32
CA ASP A 96 8.30 5.22 9.75
C ASP A 96 7.90 5.12 11.23
N LEU A 97 6.92 4.25 11.48
CA LEU A 97 6.54 3.75 12.80
C LEU A 97 7.22 2.39 12.98
N ASP A 98 8.46 2.40 13.50
CA ASP A 98 9.24 1.23 13.89
C ASP A 98 9.53 0.16 12.79
N MET A 99 9.94 -1.03 13.25
CA MET A 99 10.51 -2.13 12.46
C MET A 99 9.48 -2.77 11.54
N GLU A 100 9.95 -3.16 10.36
CA GLU A 100 9.16 -3.87 9.37
C GLU A 100 8.69 -5.24 9.89
N GLU A 101 7.39 -5.55 9.71
CA GLU A 101 6.75 -6.78 10.18
C GLU A 101 6.67 -7.81 9.04
N PRO A 102 7.00 -9.09 9.26
CA PRO A 102 6.77 -10.13 8.26
C PRO A 102 5.28 -10.42 8.10
N VAL A 103 4.84 -10.59 6.84
CA VAL A 103 3.52 -11.12 6.51
C VAL A 103 3.70 -12.62 6.23
N PHE A 104 2.98 -13.45 6.98
CA PHE A 104 3.03 -14.91 6.87
C PHE A 104 1.88 -15.42 6.01
N GLY A 105 2.16 -16.44 5.20
CA GLY A 105 1.15 -17.25 4.52
C GLY A 105 0.64 -18.37 5.41
N GLU A 106 -0.39 -19.08 4.94
CA GLU A 106 -1.01 -20.20 5.65
C GLU A 106 -0.01 -21.28 6.12
N ALA A 107 1.05 -21.56 5.36
CA ALA A 107 2.07 -22.56 5.72
C ALA A 107 3.17 -22.01 6.64
N GLY A 108 3.05 -20.76 7.11
CA GLY A 108 3.99 -20.10 8.03
C GLY A 108 5.24 -19.54 7.35
N GLU A 109 5.30 -19.55 6.02
CA GLU A 109 6.34 -18.91 5.24
C GLU A 109 6.14 -17.40 5.16
N ILE A 110 7.23 -16.65 5.08
CA ILE A 110 7.17 -15.21 4.87
C ILE A 110 6.88 -14.95 3.39
N ILE A 111 5.71 -14.36 3.11
CA ILE A 111 5.23 -14.04 1.75
C ILE A 111 5.40 -12.56 1.41
N GLY A 112 5.59 -11.70 2.41
CA GLY A 112 5.76 -10.27 2.25
C GLY A 112 6.27 -9.61 3.52
N MET A 113 6.46 -8.30 3.43
CA MET A 113 6.79 -7.42 4.55
C MET A 113 5.78 -6.28 4.61
N LYS A 114 5.44 -5.84 5.82
CA LYS A 114 4.57 -4.69 6.09
C LYS A 114 5.35 -3.63 6.88
N LYS A 115 5.30 -2.40 6.40
CA LYS A 115 5.87 -1.23 7.07
C LYS A 115 4.77 -0.24 7.42
N SER A 116 4.72 0.21 8.66
CA SER A 116 3.77 1.22 9.11
C SER A 116 4.41 2.60 9.14
N LEU A 117 3.66 3.63 8.73
CA LEU A 117 4.11 5.02 8.72
C LEU A 117 3.03 5.92 9.30
N THR A 118 3.44 7.01 9.94
CA THR A 118 2.55 8.10 10.35
C THR A 118 2.83 9.37 9.57
N PHE A 119 1.76 10.03 9.16
CA PHE A 119 1.85 11.33 8.51
C PHE A 119 2.04 12.45 9.53
N HIS A 120 2.95 13.37 9.23
CA HIS A 120 3.22 14.57 10.00
C HIS A 120 2.96 15.80 9.14
N ILE A 121 2.19 16.77 9.65
CA ILE A 121 1.92 18.04 8.97
C ILE A 121 3.06 19.03 9.25
N GLY A 122 3.53 19.74 8.22
CA GLY A 122 4.62 20.70 8.28
C GLY A 122 5.96 20.14 7.78
N GLU A 123 7.03 20.91 7.96
CA GLU A 123 8.36 20.55 7.46
C GLU A 123 9.06 19.54 8.38
N ALA A 124 9.74 18.56 7.77
CA ALA A 124 10.56 17.60 8.51
C ALA A 124 11.79 18.30 9.13
N PRO A 125 12.23 17.92 10.35
CA PRO A 125 11.70 16.85 11.20
C PRO A 125 10.71 17.34 12.28
N THR A 126 10.27 18.59 12.24
CA THR A 126 9.49 19.23 13.33
C THR A 126 7.99 19.24 13.10
N GLY A 127 7.50 18.49 12.11
CA GLY A 127 6.08 18.41 11.80
C GLY A 127 5.25 17.82 12.95
N GLN A 128 3.98 18.19 13.01
CA GLN A 128 3.04 17.68 14.00
C GLN A 128 2.47 16.33 13.54
N GLU A 129 2.61 15.31 14.39
CA GLU A 129 2.03 13.98 14.16
C GLU A 129 0.51 14.04 14.00
N THR A 130 -0.02 13.27 13.04
CA THR A 130 -1.46 13.13 12.81
C THR A 130 -1.94 11.72 13.10
N ASN A 131 -3.25 11.49 13.00
CA ASN A 131 -3.84 10.16 13.12
C ASN A 131 -3.83 9.34 11.81
N TRP A 132 -3.20 9.86 10.74
CA TRP A 132 -3.11 9.15 9.48
C TRP A 132 -1.97 8.13 9.52
N VAL A 133 -2.34 6.88 9.23
CA VAL A 133 -1.42 5.75 9.15
C VAL A 133 -1.42 5.18 7.73
N MET A 134 -0.23 4.88 7.21
CA MET A 134 -0.05 4.13 5.98
C MET A 134 0.60 2.78 6.31
N GLN A 135 0.11 1.72 5.67
CA GLN A 135 0.75 0.41 5.68
C GLN A 135 1.25 0.10 4.28
N GLU A 136 2.57 0.13 4.10
CA GLU A 136 3.24 -0.24 2.87
C GLU A 136 3.54 -1.74 2.88
N TYR A 137 3.04 -2.46 1.87
CA TYR A 137 3.28 -3.90 1.70
C TYR A 137 4.27 -4.12 0.55
N HIS A 138 5.29 -4.94 0.82
CA HIS A 138 6.32 -5.29 -0.16
C HIS A 138 6.49 -6.80 -0.26
N LEU A 139 6.82 -7.29 -1.46
CA LEU A 139 7.13 -8.69 -1.69
C LEU A 139 8.59 -8.94 -1.33
N VAL A 140 8.84 -9.99 -0.54
CA VAL A 140 10.21 -10.32 -0.14
C VAL A 140 10.99 -10.81 -1.35
N SER A 141 12.16 -10.20 -1.57
CA SER A 141 13.14 -10.76 -2.50
C SER A 141 13.93 -11.88 -1.80
N PHE A 142 14.37 -12.89 -2.55
CA PHE A 142 15.22 -13.97 -2.01
C PHE A 142 16.47 -13.45 -1.26
N HIS A 143 16.90 -12.21 -1.52
CA HIS A 143 18.04 -11.57 -0.86
C HIS A 143 17.70 -11.01 0.54
N GLU A 144 16.45 -10.61 0.80
CA GLU A 144 16.02 -10.03 2.09
C GLU A 144 15.77 -11.11 3.15
N LEU A 145 15.28 -12.29 2.74
CA LEU A 145 15.12 -13.46 3.63
C LEU A 145 16.45 -13.92 4.24
N ALA A 146 17.57 -13.76 3.52
CA ALA A 146 18.89 -14.15 4.00
C ALA A 146 19.42 -13.24 5.14
N ASN A 147 18.94 -12.00 5.21
CA ASN A 147 19.36 -11.03 6.24
C ASN A 147 18.48 -11.10 7.50
N SER A 148 17.22 -11.52 7.37
CA SER A 148 16.30 -11.62 8.51
C SER A 148 16.62 -12.80 9.45
N THR A 149 17.31 -13.83 8.97
CA THR A 149 17.73 -15.00 9.77
C THR A 149 18.82 -14.66 10.81
N GLN A 150 19.44 -13.48 10.73
CA GLN A 150 20.49 -13.05 11.68
C GLN A 150 19.94 -12.49 13.00
N VAL A 151 18.64 -12.18 13.10
CA VAL A 151 18.06 -11.53 14.29
C VAL A 151 17.56 -12.55 15.33
N SER A 152 17.22 -13.78 14.94
CA SER A 152 16.72 -14.82 15.87
C SER A 152 17.79 -15.70 16.52
N ALA A 153 19.08 -15.52 16.22
CA ALA A 153 20.16 -16.41 16.71
C ALA A 153 20.87 -15.94 18.00
N ASN A 154 20.47 -14.83 18.63
CA ASN A 154 21.12 -14.34 19.85
C ASN A 154 20.19 -14.43 21.07
N ILE A 155 19.87 -15.66 21.48
CA ILE A 155 19.44 -15.95 22.86
C ILE A 155 20.70 -16.42 23.61
N PRO A 156 21.28 -15.62 24.53
CA PRO A 156 22.38 -16.12 25.34
C PRO A 156 21.84 -17.19 26.30
N GLN A 157 22.27 -18.44 26.11
CA GLN A 157 22.17 -19.46 27.13
C GLN A 157 23.03 -19.03 28.32
N LYS A 158 22.39 -18.65 29.42
CA LYS A 158 23.05 -18.49 30.72
C LYS A 158 23.38 -19.88 31.25
N CYS A 159 24.67 -20.14 31.46
CA CYS A 159 25.15 -21.11 32.45
C CYS A 159 24.98 -20.56 33.86
#